data_AF-H8FWI2-F1
#
_entry.id   AF-H8FWI2-F1
#
_cell.length_a   1.000
_cell.length_b   1.000
_cell.length_c   1.000
_cell.angle_alpha   90.00
_cell.angle_beta   90.00
_cell.angle_gamma   90.00
#
_symmetry.space_group_name_H-M   'P 1'
#
loop_
_entity.id
_entity.type
_entity.pdbx_description
1 polymer ?
#
loop_
_entity_poly.entity_id
_entity_poly.type
_entity_poly.pdbx_seq_one_letter_code
_entity_poly.pdbx_strand_id
1 'polypeptide(L)'
;MAQIHVMTGVERRRRWNDDQKRAIVAAAFAPGAVVADVARRVDVNSGQIYRWRRELRSEVRGFAEVVVTSSTSPLSGSSEAAIEVTFGGEIRVRIPSSIPPDLAAAVMAAMARR
;
A
#
# COMPACT_ATOMS: atom_id res chain seq x y z
N MET A 1 -42.97 6.80 28.01
CA MET A 1 -43.51 5.78 27.09
C MET A 1 -42.34 5.14 26.38
N ALA A 2 -42.09 3.84 26.58
CA ALA A 2 -40.94 3.14 26.02
C ALA A 2 -41.31 2.53 24.67
N GLN A 3 -40.63 2.94 23.60
CA GLN A 3 -40.84 2.40 22.26
C GLN A 3 -40.11 1.05 22.16
N ILE A 4 -40.89 -0.02 22.05
CA ILE A 4 -40.39 -1.38 21.85
C ILE A 4 -40.50 -1.70 20.36
N HIS A 5 -39.37 -1.73 19.66
CA HIS A 5 -39.32 -2.22 18.28
C HIS A 5 -39.19 -3.75 18.29
N VAL A 6 -40.26 -4.44 17.88
CA VAL A 6 -40.28 -5.89 17.72
C VAL A 6 -39.82 -6.21 16.29
N MET A 7 -38.66 -6.86 16.15
CA MET A 7 -38.18 -7.39 14.87
C MET A 7 -38.86 -8.74 14.61
N THR A 8 -39.90 -8.74 13.77
CA THR A 8 -40.56 -9.94 13.27
C THR A 8 -39.82 -10.48 12.05
N GLY A 9 -38.95 -11.48 12.24
CA GLY A 9 -38.28 -12.18 11.14
C GLY A 9 -37.84 -13.58 11.59
N VAL A 10 -38.19 -14.59 10.79
CA VAL A 10 -37.93 -16.02 11.03
C VAL A 10 -36.42 -16.31 10.99
N GLU A 11 -35.94 -17.11 11.95
CA GLU A 11 -34.58 -17.64 12.15
C GLU A 11 -33.48 -16.68 12.69
N ARG A 12 -33.20 -16.84 13.99
CA ARG A 12 -32.61 -15.87 14.93
C ARG A 12 -31.08 -15.67 14.90
N ARG A 13 -30.28 -16.31 14.03
CA ARG A 13 -28.83 -16.02 13.90
C ARG A 13 -28.33 -16.43 12.52
N ARG A 14 -28.35 -15.50 11.55
CA ARG A 14 -27.63 -15.66 10.29
C ARG A 14 -26.16 -16.00 10.61
N ARG A 15 -25.76 -17.25 10.38
CA ARG A 15 -24.37 -17.70 10.55
C ARG A 15 -23.60 -17.22 9.34
N TRP A 16 -22.62 -16.36 9.58
CA TRP A 16 -21.68 -15.92 8.57
C TRP A 16 -20.50 -16.86 8.55
N ASN A 17 -20.28 -17.54 7.43
CA ASN A 17 -19.03 -18.27 7.23
C ASN A 17 -17.88 -17.28 6.98
N ASP A 18 -16.64 -17.71 7.13
CA ASP A 18 -15.50 -16.78 7.05
C ASP A 18 -15.31 -16.21 5.64
N ASP A 19 -15.70 -16.95 4.60
CA ASP A 19 -15.69 -16.46 3.21
C ASP A 19 -16.67 -15.30 3.00
N GLN A 20 -17.88 -15.40 3.55
CA GLN A 20 -18.88 -14.33 3.51
C GLN A 20 -18.42 -13.12 4.32
N LYS A 21 -17.81 -13.34 5.49
CA LYS A 21 -17.21 -12.24 6.28
C LYS A 21 -16.11 -11.54 5.46
N ARG A 22 -15.22 -12.29 4.79
CA ARG A 22 -14.18 -11.74 3.92
C ARG A 22 -14.77 -10.95 2.76
N ALA A 23 -15.80 -11.49 2.09
CA ALA A 23 -16.46 -10.81 0.97
C ALA A 23 -17.09 -9.48 1.41
N ILE A 24 -17.78 -9.46 2.56
CA ILE A 24 -18.39 -8.24 3.09
C ILE A 24 -17.33 -7.22 3.51
N VAL A 25 -16.27 -7.65 4.18
CA VAL A 25 -15.16 -6.77 4.56
C VAL A 25 -14.46 -6.22 3.32
N ALA A 26 -14.19 -7.04 2.31
CA ALA A 26 -13.59 -6.60 1.05
C ALA A 26 -14.46 -5.56 0.34
N ALA A 27 -15.78 -5.80 0.26
CA ALA A 27 -16.72 -4.84 -0.34
C ALA A 27 -16.81 -3.53 0.47
N ALA A 28 -16.77 -3.59 1.80
CA ALA A 28 -16.84 -2.42 2.67
C ALA A 28 -15.58 -1.53 2.62
N PHE A 29 -14.42 -2.10 2.27
CA PHE A 29 -13.13 -1.38 2.19
C PHE A 29 -12.58 -1.26 0.76
N ALA A 30 -13.40 -1.53 -0.26
CA ALA A 30 -13.04 -1.24 -1.64
C ALA A 30 -12.87 0.28 -1.85
N PRO A 31 -12.03 0.72 -2.80
CA PRO A 31 -11.90 2.14 -3.13
C PRO A 31 -13.25 2.78 -3.45
N GLY A 32 -13.58 3.88 -2.77
CA GLY A 32 -14.86 4.58 -2.94
C GLY A 32 -16.08 3.96 -2.23
N ALA A 33 -15.91 2.84 -1.51
CA ALA A 33 -17.00 2.24 -0.75
C ALA A 33 -17.24 2.96 0.59
N VAL A 34 -18.52 3.02 1.00
CA VAL A 34 -18.93 3.52 2.31
C VAL A 34 -19.39 2.35 3.16
N VAL A 35 -18.72 2.13 4.31
CA VAL A 35 -18.99 1.00 5.22
C VAL A 35 -20.46 0.99 5.68
N ALA A 36 -21.05 2.15 5.95
CA ALA A 36 -22.45 2.27 6.37
C ALA A 36 -23.44 1.83 5.28
N ASP A 37 -23.10 2.03 4.01
CA ASP A 37 -23.96 1.63 2.89
C ASP A 37 -23.91 0.14 2.68
N VAL A 38 -22.70 -0.44 2.75
CA VAL A 38 -22.51 -1.89 2.68
C VAL A 38 -23.20 -2.58 3.85
N ALA A 39 -23.04 -2.06 5.07
CA ALA A 39 -23.73 -2.50 6.28
C ALA A 39 -25.26 -2.55 6.12
N ARG A 40 -25.86 -1.47 5.59
CA ARG A 40 -27.31 -1.41 5.31
C ARG A 40 -27.74 -2.43 4.25
N ARG A 41 -26.96 -2.61 3.19
CA ARG A 41 -27.28 -3.55 2.09
C ARG A 41 -27.28 -5.01 2.56
N VAL A 42 -26.40 -5.38 3.49
CA VAL A 42 -26.28 -6.75 3.99
C VAL A 42 -27.00 -6.98 5.33
N ASP A 43 -27.70 -5.95 5.84
CA ASP A 43 -28.40 -5.93 7.12
C ASP A 43 -27.51 -6.32 8.31
N VAL A 44 -26.34 -5.67 8.41
CA VAL A 44 -25.35 -5.89 9.47
C VAL A 44 -24.95 -4.54 10.07
N ASN A 45 -24.65 -4.52 11.37
CA ASN A 45 -24.10 -3.32 12.02
C ASN A 45 -22.67 -3.06 11.53
N SER A 46 -22.33 -1.80 11.23
CA SER A 46 -20.97 -1.39 10.86
C SER A 46 -19.91 -1.85 11.87
N GLY A 47 -20.22 -1.85 13.17
CA GLY A 47 -19.32 -2.36 14.22
C GLY A 47 -18.97 -3.84 14.08
N GLN A 48 -19.87 -4.65 13.51
CA GLN A 48 -19.63 -6.08 13.23
C GLN A 48 -18.68 -6.26 12.05
N ILE A 49 -18.75 -5.42 11.03
CA ILE A 49 -17.79 -5.40 9.90
C ILE A 49 -16.38 -5.08 10.40
N TYR A 50 -16.24 -4.08 11.28
CA TYR A 50 -14.94 -3.75 11.89
C TYR A 50 -14.39 -4.88 12.75
N ARG A 51 -15.25 -5.58 13.48
CA ARG A 51 -14.87 -6.76 14.27
C ARG A 51 -14.35 -7.88 13.37
N TRP A 52 -15.09 -8.23 12.32
CA TRP A 52 -14.66 -9.22 11.33
C TRP A 52 -13.34 -8.86 10.66
N ARG A 53 -13.15 -7.57 10.32
CA ARG A 53 -11.86 -7.10 9.78
C ARG A 53 -10.70 -7.38 10.74
N ARG A 54 -10.90 -7.24 12.05
CA ARG A 54 -9.88 -7.54 13.06
C ARG A 54 -9.64 -9.04 13.22
N GLU A 55 -10.70 -9.84 13.25
CA GLU A 55 -10.64 -11.31 13.32
C GLU A 55 -9.87 -11.88 12.12
N LEU A 56 -10.25 -11.47 10.91
CA LEU A 56 -9.64 -11.93 9.65
C LEU A 56 -8.19 -11.45 9.46
N ARG A 57 -7.82 -10.30 10.04
CA ARG A 57 -6.41 -9.85 10.07
C ARG A 57 -5.56 -10.63 11.05
N SER A 58 -6.15 -11.19 12.11
CA SER A 58 -5.40 -11.97 13.10
C SER A 58 -4.92 -13.31 12.52
N GLU A 59 -5.52 -13.79 11.42
CA GLU A 59 -5.03 -14.96 10.68
C GLU A 59 -3.71 -14.67 9.95
N VAL A 60 -3.47 -13.42 9.55
CA VAL A 60 -2.22 -12.97 8.93
C VAL A 60 -1.26 -12.48 10.03
N ARG A 61 -0.88 -13.38 10.94
CA ARG A 61 0.27 -13.17 11.84
C ARG A 61 1.54 -13.62 11.13
N GLY A 62 2.04 -12.77 10.24
CA GLY A 62 3.29 -13.00 9.53
C GLY A 62 3.76 -11.72 8.85
N PHE A 63 5.07 -11.61 8.64
CA PHE A 63 5.61 -10.60 7.75
C PHE A 63 5.05 -10.85 6.35
N ALA A 64 4.27 -9.91 5.81
CA ALA A 64 3.95 -9.90 4.39
C ALA A 64 5.23 -9.52 3.66
N GLU A 65 5.78 -10.46 2.89
CA GLU A 65 6.91 -10.18 2.00
C GLU A 65 6.52 -9.05 1.05
N VAL A 66 7.14 -7.89 1.24
CA VAL A 66 6.99 -6.77 0.32
C VAL A 66 7.81 -7.12 -0.91
N VAL A 67 7.13 -7.70 -1.91
CA VAL A 67 7.70 -7.79 -3.25
C VAL A 67 7.76 -6.39 -3.81
N VAL A 68 8.94 -5.77 -3.76
CA VAL A 68 9.22 -4.54 -4.49
C VAL A 68 9.25 -4.91 -5.98
N THR A 69 8.08 -4.98 -6.60
CA THR A 69 7.98 -4.71 -8.03
C THR A 69 8.40 -3.26 -8.18
N SER A 70 9.52 -3.03 -8.84
CA SER A 70 9.83 -1.71 -9.40
C SER A 70 8.63 -1.30 -10.22
N SER A 71 7.78 -0.46 -9.63
CA SER A 71 6.79 0.27 -10.39
C SER A 71 7.60 1.15 -11.32
N THR A 72 7.80 0.67 -12.54
CA THR A 72 8.19 1.52 -13.66
C THR A 72 7.04 2.51 -13.81
N SER A 73 7.10 3.58 -13.03
CA SER A 73 6.32 4.77 -13.28
C SER A 73 6.73 5.21 -14.69
N PRO A 74 5.80 5.28 -15.66
CA PRO A 74 6.13 5.67 -17.02
C PRO A 74 6.61 7.14 -17.12
N LEU A 75 6.75 7.84 -16.00
CA LEU A 75 7.14 9.24 -15.90
C LEU A 75 8.54 9.47 -15.29
N SER A 76 9.29 8.43 -14.89
CA SER A 76 10.72 8.59 -14.56
C SER A 76 11.57 8.37 -15.80
N GLY A 77 11.57 9.37 -16.69
CA GLY A 77 12.60 9.51 -17.70
C GLY A 77 13.96 9.76 -17.03
N SER A 78 15.01 9.13 -17.58
CA SER A 78 16.42 9.26 -17.21
C SER A 78 16.90 8.49 -15.95
N SER A 79 16.87 7.16 -16.04
CA SER A 79 18.08 6.40 -15.68
C SER A 79 19.01 6.35 -16.89
N GLU A 80 19.55 7.50 -17.29
CA GLU A 80 20.72 7.50 -18.16
C GLU A 80 21.88 6.91 -17.37
N ALA A 81 22.52 5.89 -17.92
CA ALA A 81 23.66 5.21 -17.33
C ALA A 81 24.66 6.24 -16.77
N ALA A 82 24.80 6.28 -15.45
CA ALA A 82 25.67 7.24 -14.79
C ALA A 82 26.83 6.50 -14.14
N ILE A 83 28.05 6.93 -14.43
CA ILE A 83 29.25 6.45 -13.75
C ILE A 83 29.26 7.06 -12.36
N GLU A 84 29.34 6.23 -11.32
CA GLU A 84 29.47 6.67 -9.94
C GLU A 84 30.91 6.44 -9.47
N VAL A 85 31.55 7.51 -9.01
CA VAL A 85 32.91 7.46 -8.46
C VAL A 85 32.90 7.91 -7.02
N THR A 86 33.51 7.10 -6.15
CA THR A 86 33.66 7.38 -4.73
C THR A 86 35.10 7.77 -4.44
N PHE A 87 35.30 8.92 -3.79
CA PHE A 87 36.59 9.43 -3.35
C PHE A 87 36.65 9.43 -1.83
N GLY A 88 37.69 8.81 -1.26
CA GLY A 88 37.95 8.82 0.19
C GLY A 88 36.83 8.23 1.07
N GLY A 89 35.85 7.53 0.49
CA GLY A 89 34.70 6.95 1.20
C GLY A 89 33.57 7.95 1.51
N GLU A 90 33.82 9.26 1.48
CA GLU A 90 32.86 10.29 1.89
C GLU A 90 32.28 11.09 0.72
N ILE A 91 33.03 11.23 -0.38
CA ILE A 91 32.61 12.03 -1.53
C ILE A 91 32.14 11.11 -2.64
N ARG A 92 30.87 11.25 -3.01
CA ARG A 92 30.23 10.50 -4.10
C ARG A 92 29.96 11.44 -5.27
N VAL A 93 30.53 11.12 -6.43
CA VAL A 93 30.29 11.84 -7.68
C VAL A 93 29.54 10.95 -8.65
N ARG A 94 28.45 11.49 -9.20
CA ARG A 94 27.63 10.82 -10.21
C ARG A 94 27.74 11.58 -11.53
N ILE A 95 28.14 10.87 -12.59
CA ILE A 95 28.36 11.42 -13.92
C ILE A 95 27.34 10.78 -14.88
N PRO A 96 26.22 11.44 -15.21
CA PRO A 96 25.28 10.97 -16.22
C PRO A 96 25.91 10.87 -17.62
N SER A 97 25.41 9.97 -18.48
CA SER A 97 25.87 9.83 -19.87
C SER A 97 25.67 11.07 -20.75
N SER A 98 24.84 12.02 -20.33
CA SER A 98 24.64 13.32 -20.99
C SER A 98 25.75 14.34 -20.74
N ILE A 99 26.72 14.04 -19.87
CA ILE A 99 27.85 14.94 -19.61
C ILE A 99 28.97 14.73 -20.64
N PRO A 100 29.47 15.81 -21.30
CA PRO A 100 30.62 15.72 -22.19
C PRO A 100 31.86 15.19 -21.47
N PRO A 101 32.63 14.28 -22.08
CA PRO A 101 33.75 13.61 -21.43
C PRO A 101 34.83 14.59 -20.94
N ASP A 102 35.05 15.69 -21.66
CA ASP A 102 36.02 16.72 -21.28
C ASP A 102 35.64 17.45 -19.99
N LEU A 103 34.34 17.71 -19.80
CA LEU A 103 33.82 18.35 -18.60
C LEU A 103 33.89 17.40 -17.40
N ALA A 104 33.52 16.13 -17.62
CA ALA A 104 33.66 15.09 -16.61
C ALA A 104 35.13 14.93 -16.18
N ALA A 105 36.07 14.87 -17.14
CA ALA A 105 37.50 14.78 -16.88
C ALA A 105 38.04 16.01 -16.13
N ALA A 106 37.61 17.22 -16.51
CA ALA A 106 38.02 18.46 -15.85
C ALA A 106 37.56 18.51 -14.39
N VAL A 107 36.30 18.15 -14.10
CA VAL A 107 35.78 18.08 -12.73
C VAL A 107 36.54 17.04 -11.90
N MET A 108 36.75 15.85 -12.47
CA MET A 108 37.50 14.77 -11.81
C MET A 108 38.96 15.18 -11.50
N ALA A 109 39.63 15.83 -12.45
CA ALA A 109 41.01 16.31 -12.28
C ALA A 109 41.12 17.51 -11.33
N ALA A 110 40.04 18.29 -11.16
CA ALA A 110 39.96 19.34 -10.14
C ALA A 110 39.82 18.74 -8.74
N MET A 111 39.02 17.68 -8.59
CA MET A 111 38.87 17.02 -7.29
C MET A 111 40.10 16.20 -6.89
N ALA A 112 40.80 15.56 -7.83
CA ALA A 112 42.01 14.77 -7.55
C ALA A 112 43.24 15.60 -7.16
N ARG A 113 43.17 16.93 -7.25
CA ARG A 113 44.25 17.86 -6.88
C ARG A 113 44.15 18.39 -5.44
N ARG A 114 43.17 17.91 -4.68
CA ARG A 114 42.94 18.27 -3.28
C ARG A 114 43.27 17.10 -2.38
#